data_AF-A0A392QNF7-F1
#
_entry.id   AF-A0A392QNF7-F1
#
_cell.length_a   1.000
_cell.length_b   1.000
_cell.length_c   1.000
_cell.angle_alpha   90.00
_cell.angle_beta   90.00
_cell.angle_gamma   90.00
#
_symmetry.space_group_name_H-M   'P 1'
#
loop_
_entity.id
_entity.type
_entity.pdbx_description
1 polymer ?
#
loop_
_entity_poly.entity_id
_entity_poly.type
_entity_poly.pdbx_seq_one_letter_code
_entity_poly.pdbx_strand_id
1 'polypeptide(L)'
;GYGSLVDVKPLKARVGAVGPVLYKKGEGCGECYKVKCLDHSICSKRAVTVIITDECPGCPSDRTHFDLSGAAFGHMAVKGENGQLRNKGEIPVVYR
;
A
#
# COMPACT_ATOMS: atom_id res chain seq x y z
N GLY A 1 14.68 9.97 6.45
CA GLY A 1 13.79 8.93 5.88
C GLY A 1 13.93 7.64 6.66
N TYR A 2 13.13 6.62 6.34
CA TYR A 2 13.07 5.36 7.09
C TYR A 2 14.31 4.45 6.90
N GLY A 3 15.11 4.64 5.84
CA GLY A 3 16.35 3.89 5.62
C GLY A 3 16.13 2.37 5.62
N SER A 4 17.02 1.61 6.27
CA SER A 4 16.93 0.15 6.37
C SER A 4 15.78 -0.37 7.25
N LEU A 5 15.04 0.52 7.94
CA LEU A 5 13.88 0.11 8.74
C LEU A 5 12.79 -0.53 7.87
N VAL A 6 12.74 -0.21 6.57
CA VAL A 6 11.76 -0.79 5.65
C VAL A 6 11.90 -2.31 5.49
N ASP A 7 13.09 -2.87 5.72
CA ASP A 7 13.37 -4.30 5.53
C ASP A 7 13.15 -5.15 6.79
N VAL A 8 13.05 -4.51 7.96
CA VAL A 8 12.91 -5.18 9.26
C VAL A 8 11.51 -4.99 9.86
N LYS A 9 11.15 -5.80 10.86
CA LYS A 9 9.89 -5.61 11.59
C LYS A 9 9.92 -4.26 12.32
N PRO A 10 8.79 -3.52 12.39
CA PRO A 10 7.44 -3.94 12.00
C PRO A 10 7.08 -3.71 10.52
N LEU A 11 7.91 -2.98 9.75
CA LEU A 11 7.63 -2.63 8.35
C LEU A 11 7.73 -3.88 7.45
N LYS A 12 8.91 -4.51 7.39
CA LYS A 12 9.20 -5.72 6.60
C LYS A 12 8.55 -5.69 5.21
N ALA A 13 8.88 -4.66 4.45
CA ALA A 13 8.34 -4.32 3.13
C ALA A 13 6.83 -4.05 3.08
N ARG A 14 6.11 -3.93 4.20
CA ARG A 14 4.69 -3.50 4.22
C ARG A 14 4.58 -1.99 4.28
N VAL A 15 5.16 -1.35 3.28
CA VAL A 15 5.27 0.11 3.17
C VAL A 15 4.60 0.61 1.90
N GLY A 16 4.30 1.90 1.87
CA GLY A 16 3.80 2.56 0.67
C GLY A 16 4.05 4.07 0.71
N ALA A 17 3.97 4.66 -0.48
CA ALA A 17 3.84 6.09 -0.68
C ALA A 17 2.36 6.45 -0.87
N VAL A 18 1.99 7.68 -0.53
CA VAL A 18 0.62 8.18 -0.70
C VAL A 18 0.63 9.57 -1.29
N GLY A 19 -0.53 9.97 -1.81
CA GLY A 19 -0.73 11.32 -2.31
C GLY A 19 -0.73 12.37 -1.21
N PRO A 20 -0.68 13.67 -1.57
CA PRO A 20 -0.59 14.79 -0.63
C PRO A 20 -1.68 14.80 0.45
N VAL A 21 -2.88 14.30 0.14
CA VAL A 21 -4.04 14.22 1.05
C VAL A 21 -3.74 13.38 2.30
N LEU A 22 -3.02 12.27 2.14
CA LEU A 22 -2.64 11.40 3.27
C LEU A 22 -1.22 11.67 3.74
N TYR A 23 -0.31 12.07 2.85
CA TYR A 23 1.07 12.38 3.22
C TYR A 23 1.14 13.61 4.14
N LYS A 24 0.25 14.60 3.94
CA LYS A 24 0.12 15.79 4.78
C LYS A 24 1.47 16.48 5.05
N LYS A 25 2.25 16.72 4.00
CA LYS A 25 3.60 17.32 4.09
C LYS A 25 4.54 16.58 5.06
N GLY A 26 4.38 15.26 5.18
CA GLY A 26 5.18 14.39 6.03
C GLY A 26 4.56 14.07 7.39
N GLU A 27 3.47 14.71 7.79
CA GLU A 27 2.76 14.36 9.04
C GLU A 27 2.16 12.94 8.98
N GLY A 28 1.81 12.46 7.78
CA GLY A 28 1.30 11.10 7.57
C GLY A 28 2.38 10.01 7.61
N CYS A 29 3.67 10.37 7.65
CA CYS A 29 4.74 9.39 7.76
C CYS A 29 4.63 8.60 9.07
N GLY A 30 4.58 7.28 8.97
CA GLY A 30 4.46 6.35 10.09
C GLY A 30 3.03 5.99 10.42
N GLU A 31 2.04 6.66 9.82
CA GLU A 31 0.64 6.23 9.92
C GLU A 31 0.46 4.83 9.30
N CYS A 32 -0.42 4.06 9.92
CA CYS A 32 -0.73 2.69 9.53
C CYS A 32 -2.14 2.61 8.98
N TYR A 33 -2.29 2.12 7.76
CA TYR A 33 -3.59 1.91 7.12
C TYR A 33 -3.87 0.43 6.91
N LYS A 34 -5.13 0.02 7.08
CA LYS A 34 -5.60 -1.30 6.65
C LYS A 34 -6.17 -1.20 5.25
N VAL A 35 -5.39 -1.60 4.25
CA VAL A 35 -5.77 -1.55 2.82
C VAL A 35 -6.33 -2.90 2.40
N LYS A 36 -7.47 -2.89 1.70
CA LYS A 36 -8.15 -4.08 1.19
C LYS A 36 -8.55 -3.88 -0.26
N CYS A 37 -8.14 -4.82 -1.11
CA CYS A 37 -8.61 -4.94 -2.48
C CYS A 37 -10.05 -5.47 -2.54
N LEU A 38 -10.80 -5.04 -3.57
CA LEU A 38 -12.23 -5.33 -3.74
C LEU A 38 -12.54 -6.51 -4.67
N ASP A 39 -11.61 -6.93 -5.52
CA ASP A 39 -11.85 -8.03 -6.47
C ASP A 39 -11.85 -9.39 -5.78
N HIS A 40 -13.03 -9.93 -5.49
CA HIS A 40 -13.19 -11.20 -4.77
C HIS A 40 -12.64 -12.43 -5.52
N SER A 41 -12.38 -12.35 -6.82
CA SER A 41 -11.82 -13.47 -7.58
C SER A 41 -10.35 -13.74 -7.23
N ILE A 42 -9.63 -12.70 -6.80
CA ILE A 42 -8.17 -12.74 -6.60
C ILE A 42 -7.73 -12.18 -5.25
N CYS A 43 -8.54 -11.32 -4.63
CA CYS A 43 -8.18 -10.64 -3.39
C CYS A 43 -8.60 -11.43 -2.15
N SER A 44 -7.69 -11.45 -1.18
CA SER A 44 -7.91 -12.01 0.13
C SER A 44 -9.02 -11.28 0.87
N LYS A 45 -9.75 -12.02 1.71
CA LYS A 45 -10.76 -11.42 2.61
C LYS A 45 -10.12 -10.47 3.64
N ARG A 46 -8.83 -10.65 3.94
CA ARG A 46 -8.07 -9.90 4.95
C ARG A 46 -7.44 -8.65 4.34
N ALA A 47 -7.52 -7.54 5.08
CA ALA A 47 -6.78 -6.33 4.75
C ALA A 47 -5.29 -6.48 5.11
N VAL A 48 -4.43 -5.77 4.38
CA VAL A 48 -2.99 -5.66 4.65
C VAL A 48 -2.75 -4.36 5.41
N THR A 49 -1.99 -4.43 6.51
CA THR A 49 -1.49 -3.22 7.16
C THR A 49 -0.33 -2.67 6.36
N VAL A 50 -0.41 -1.40 5.97
CA VAL A 50 0.62 -0.66 5.25
C VAL A 50 1.04 0.52 6.09
N ILE A 51 2.34 0.74 6.21
CA ILE A 51 2.94 1.88 6.90
C ILE A 51 3.37 2.91 5.86
N ILE A 52 2.95 4.16 6.02
CA ILE A 52 3.33 5.22 5.09
C ILE A 52 4.75 5.66 5.38
N THR A 53 5.60 5.64 4.36
CA THR A 53 7.02 6.00 4.51
C THR A 53 7.48 7.06 3.52
N ASP A 54 6.65 7.41 2.53
CA ASP A 54 7.03 8.29 1.43
C ASP A 54 5.81 9.02 0.83
N GLU A 55 6.09 9.99 -0.03
CA GLU A 55 5.11 10.72 -0.85
C GLU A 55 5.19 10.27 -2.30
N CYS A 56 4.06 10.16 -2.99
CA CYS A 56 4.04 10.02 -4.44
C CYS A 56 3.59 11.35 -5.10
N PRO A 57 4.51 12.29 -5.38
CA PRO A 57 4.16 13.58 -5.99
C PRO A 57 3.73 13.45 -7.47
N GLY A 58 4.12 12.37 -8.16
CA GLY A 58 3.78 12.10 -9.56
C GLY A 58 2.52 11.25 -9.76
N CYS A 59 1.89 10.81 -8.67
CA CYS A 59 0.65 10.03 -8.72
C CYS A 59 -0.58 10.95 -8.87
N PRO A 60 -1.76 10.41 -9.30
CA PRO A 60 -2.97 11.21 -9.51
C PRO A 60 -3.35 12.03 -8.28
N SER A 61 -3.37 13.36 -8.41
CA SER A 61 -3.66 14.29 -7.31
C SER A 61 -5.15 14.53 -7.08
N ASP A 62 -5.99 14.11 -8.02
CA ASP A 62 -7.44 14.25 -8.01
C ASP A 62 -8.15 13.25 -7.08
N ARG A 63 -7.45 12.19 -6.66
CA ARG A 63 -7.99 11.14 -5.79
C ARG A 63 -6.96 10.65 -4.77
N THR A 64 -7.46 10.19 -3.63
CA THR A 64 -6.61 9.47 -2.68
C THR A 64 -6.10 8.18 -3.31
N HIS A 65 -4.79 7.97 -3.25
CA HIS A 65 -4.14 6.79 -3.80
C HIS A 65 -3.03 6.30 -2.87
N PHE A 66 -2.68 5.03 -3.05
CA PHE A 66 -1.57 4.36 -2.39
C PHE A 66 -0.67 3.76 -3.47
N ASP A 67 0.60 4.15 -3.49
CA ASP A 67 1.63 3.46 -4.24
C ASP A 67 2.33 2.47 -3.30
N LEU A 68 1.95 1.21 -3.40
CA LEU A 68 2.34 0.18 -2.45
C LEU A 68 3.59 -0.55 -2.93
N SER A 69 4.44 -0.95 -1.98
CA SER A 69 5.50 -1.90 -2.30
C SER A 69 4.92 -3.17 -2.93
N GLY A 70 5.70 -3.86 -3.77
CA GLY A 70 5.27 -5.13 -4.37
C GLY A 70 4.89 -6.19 -3.32
N ALA A 71 5.50 -6.14 -2.14
CA ALA A 71 5.15 -7.03 -1.03
C ALA A 71 3.79 -6.64 -0.41
N ALA A 72 3.54 -5.37 -0.12
CA ALA A 72 2.26 -4.90 0.42
C ALA A 72 1.12 -5.19 -0.56
N PHE A 73 1.32 -4.85 -1.84
CA PHE A 73 0.34 -5.07 -2.90
C PHE A 73 0.03 -6.55 -3.08
N GLY A 74 1.06 -7.39 -3.21
CA GLY A 74 0.90 -8.84 -3.39
C GLY A 74 0.25 -9.53 -2.20
N HIS A 75 0.44 -9.04 -0.97
CA HIS A 75 -0.21 -9.62 0.23
C HIS A 75 -1.73 -9.39 0.27
N MET A 76 -2.28 -8.52 -0.57
CA MET A 76 -3.73 -8.38 -0.70
C MET A 76 -4.36 -9.53 -1.50
N ALA A 77 -3.56 -10.33 -2.23
CA ALA A 77 -4.04 -11.46 -3.01
C ALA A 77 -4.33 -12.69 -2.13
N VAL A 78 -5.13 -13.61 -2.64
CA VAL A 78 -5.21 -14.97 -2.11
C VAL A 78 -3.87 -15.70 -2.33
N LYS A 79 -3.60 -16.73 -1.52
CA LYS A 79 -2.32 -17.45 -1.56
C LYS A 79 -2.08 -18.04 -2.96
N GLY A 80 -0.93 -17.69 -3.56
CA GLY A 80 -0.54 -18.12 -4.91
C GLY A 80 -0.77 -17.06 -5.97
N GLU A 81 -1.59 -16.05 -5.70
CA GLU A 81 -2.04 -15.06 -6.70
C GLU A 81 -1.33 -13.70 -6.59
N ASN A 82 -0.28 -13.61 -5.79
CA ASN A 82 0.45 -12.36 -5.55
C ASN A 82 0.96 -11.74 -6.85
N GLY A 83 1.50 -12.56 -7.76
CA GLY A 83 2.01 -12.11 -9.05
C GLY A 83 0.90 -11.64 -9.99
N GLN A 84 -0.20 -12.41 -10.06
CA GLN A 84 -1.36 -12.05 -10.88
C GLN A 84 -1.97 -10.72 -10.43
N LEU A 85 -2.11 -10.51 -9.11
CA LEU A 85 -2.64 -9.26 -8.58
C LEU A 85 -1.70 -8.10 -8.94
N ARG A 86 -0.39 -8.24 -8.71
CA ARG A 86 0.61 -7.22 -9.06
C ARG A 86 0.59 -6.85 -10.55
N ASN A 87 0.33 -7.81 -11.43
CA ASN A 87 0.25 -7.58 -12.87
C ASN A 87 -0.99 -6.75 -13.28
N LYS A 88 -1.98 -6.55 -12.41
CA LYS A 88 -3.09 -5.62 -12.66
C LYS A 88 -2.66 -4.16 -12.62
N GLY A 89 -1.52 -3.84 -12.00
CA GLY A 89 -1.03 -2.47 -11.87
C GLY A 89 -1.89 -1.66 -10.90
N GLU A 90 -2.88 -0.94 -11.42
CA GLU A 90 -3.78 -0.10 -10.64
C GLU A 90 -5.11 -0.82 -10.33
N ILE A 91 -5.50 -0.86 -9.06
CA ILE A 91 -6.74 -1.50 -8.61
C ILE A 91 -7.49 -0.62 -7.59
N PRO A 92 -8.84 -0.68 -7.56
CA PRO A 92 -9.60 -0.03 -6.52
C PRO A 92 -9.41 -0.76 -5.17
N VAL A 93 -9.20 0.03 -4.13
CA VAL A 93 -9.04 -0.44 -2.75
C VAL A 93 -9.92 0.36 -1.81
N VAL A 94 -10.21 -0.22 -0.65
CA VAL A 94 -10.73 0.50 0.51
C VAL A 94 -9.68 0.50 1.61
N TYR A 95 -9.61 1.60 2.36
CA TYR A 95 -8.65 1.76 3.45
C TYR A 95 -9.31 2.41 4.66
N ARG A 96 -8.70 2.22 5.82
CA ARG A 96 -9.03 2.88 7.09
C ARG A 96 -7.83 2.89 8.01
#